data_AF-A0A2I0DXC6-F1
#
_entry.id   AF-A0A2I0DXC6-F1
#
_cell.length_a   1.000
_cell.length_b   1.000
_cell.length_c   1.000
_cell.angle_alpha   90.00
_cell.angle_beta   90.00
_cell.angle_gamma   90.00
#
_symmetry.space_group_name_H-M   'P 1'
#
loop_
_entity.id
_entity.type
_entity.pdbx_description
1 polymer ?
#
loop_
_entity_poly.entity_id
_entity_poly.type
_entity_poly.pdbx_seq_one_letter_code
_entity_poly.pdbx_strand_id
1 'polypeptide(L)'
;MKENLDLENAIAALDQYGYDKKTSSDLEQARNKPQMLKYIDSLDFNLRRLLILQEAVSELVDNEKRLLAQQESIQTYKTKIINLSRQFNISYDDVIQIMRQQESA
;
A
#
# COMPACT_ATOMS: atom_id res chain seq x y z
N MET A 1 -14.57 -52.58 -5.77
CA MET A 1 -14.13 -52.05 -4.46
C MET A 1 -12.81 -51.29 -4.53
N LYS A 2 -11.84 -51.63 -5.40
CA LYS A 2 -10.61 -50.84 -5.61
C LYS A 2 -10.84 -49.52 -6.38
N GLU A 3 -11.65 -49.54 -7.44
CA GLU A 3 -11.89 -48.34 -8.26
C GLU A 3 -12.54 -47.17 -7.51
N ASN A 4 -13.42 -47.44 -6.53
CA ASN A 4 -14.02 -46.37 -5.72
C ASN A 4 -13.02 -45.71 -4.77
N LEU A 5 -12.05 -46.48 -4.25
CA LEU A 5 -11.01 -45.96 -3.37
C LEU A 5 -10.04 -45.06 -4.16
N ASP A 6 -9.70 -45.45 -5.40
CA ASP A 6 -8.86 -44.64 -6.29
C ASP A 6 -9.58 -43.36 -6.75
N LEU A 7 -10.90 -43.41 -6.96
CA LEU A 7 -11.69 -42.23 -7.33
C LEU A 7 -11.81 -41.23 -6.18
N GLU A 8 -12.09 -41.70 -4.96
CA GLU A 8 -12.14 -40.84 -3.76
C GLU A 8 -10.78 -40.22 -3.46
N ASN A 9 -9.69 -40.99 -3.60
CA ASN A 9 -8.33 -40.47 -3.46
C ASN A 9 -7.98 -39.46 -4.55
N ALA A 10 -8.42 -39.68 -5.80
CA ALA A 10 -8.21 -38.73 -6.88
C ALA A 10 -8.99 -37.42 -6.68
N ILE A 11 -10.23 -37.49 -6.17
CA ILE A 11 -11.05 -36.31 -5.83
C ILE A 11 -10.42 -35.56 -4.65
N ALA A 12 -9.99 -36.28 -3.60
CA ALA A 12 -9.31 -35.68 -2.47
C ALA A 12 -7.98 -35.02 -2.87
N ALA A 13 -7.22 -35.61 -3.79
CA ALA A 13 -6.00 -35.01 -4.31
C ALA A 13 -6.27 -33.76 -5.16
N LEU A 14 -7.37 -33.73 -5.92
CA LEU A 14 -7.81 -32.55 -6.67
C LEU A 14 -8.27 -31.42 -5.75
N ASP A 15 -9.00 -31.74 -4.68
CA ASP A 15 -9.41 -30.78 -3.66
C ASP A 15 -8.21 -30.22 -2.88
N GLN A 16 -7.27 -31.09 -2.48
CA GLN A 16 -6.02 -30.70 -1.82
C GLN A 16 -5.18 -29.78 -2.73
N TYR A 17 -5.03 -30.12 -4.01
CA TYR A 17 -4.31 -29.31 -4.99
C TYR A 17 -5.00 -27.98 -5.28
N GLY A 18 -6.34 -27.97 -5.33
CA GLY A 18 -7.14 -26.76 -5.45
C GLY A 18 -7.07 -25.86 -4.21
N TYR A 19 -6.89 -26.45 -3.03
CA TYR A 19 -6.73 -25.73 -1.77
C TYR A 19 -5.33 -25.12 -1.63
N ASP A 20 -4.27 -25.87 -1.92
CA ASP A 20 -2.87 -25.40 -1.85
C ASP A 20 -2.55 -24.30 -2.88
N LYS A 21 -3.23 -24.29 -4.04
CA LYS A 21 -3.15 -23.16 -4.98
C LYS A 21 -3.80 -21.89 -4.44
N LYS A 22 -4.89 -22.01 -3.67
CA LYS A 22 -5.63 -20.88 -3.12
C LYS A 22 -4.93 -20.27 -1.90
N THR A 23 -4.21 -21.06 -1.11
CA THR A 23 -3.57 -20.60 0.14
C THR A 23 -2.10 -20.22 -0.01
N SER A 24 -1.37 -20.70 -1.03
CA SER A 24 0.04 -20.32 -1.27
C SER A 24 0.23 -19.04 -2.07
N SER A 25 -0.88 -18.39 -2.45
CA SER A 25 -0.91 -17.23 -3.32
C SER A 25 -1.63 -16.08 -2.61
N ASP A 26 -1.26 -15.71 -1.39
CA ASP A 26 -1.82 -14.49 -0.78
C ASP A 26 -0.94 -13.29 -1.13
N LEU A 27 -1.54 -12.27 -1.77
CA LEU A 27 -0.85 -11.03 -2.12
C LEU A 27 -0.27 -10.34 -0.88
N GLU A 28 -0.90 -10.52 0.28
CA GLU A 28 -0.43 -9.99 1.57
C GLU A 28 0.98 -10.47 1.94
N GLN A 29 1.37 -11.66 1.50
CA GLN A 29 2.69 -12.24 1.79
C GLN A 29 3.71 -11.96 0.66
N ALA A 30 3.29 -11.40 -0.46
CA ALA A 30 4.15 -11.11 -1.60
C ALA A 30 5.02 -9.87 -1.31
N ARG A 31 6.33 -10.06 -1.17
CA ARG A 31 7.30 -9.00 -0.84
C ARG A 31 8.10 -8.49 -2.04
N ASN A 32 8.02 -9.17 -3.17
CA ASN A 32 8.78 -8.84 -4.36
C ASN A 32 7.97 -9.01 -5.64
N LYS A 33 8.44 -8.36 -6.71
CA LYS A 33 7.76 -8.33 -8.01
C LYS A 33 7.45 -9.75 -8.57
N PRO A 34 8.36 -10.74 -8.55
CA PRO A 34 8.03 -12.09 -9.00
C PRO A 34 6.86 -12.74 -8.24
N GLN A 35 6.81 -12.58 -6.91
CA GLN A 35 5.71 -13.11 -6.08
C GLN A 35 4.39 -12.40 -6.40
N MET A 36 4.40 -11.07 -6.53
CA MET A 36 3.21 -10.29 -6.88
C MET A 36 2.70 -10.65 -8.28
N LEU A 37 3.59 -10.81 -9.26
CA LEU A 37 3.21 -11.23 -10.61
C LEU A 37 2.62 -12.64 -10.61
N LYS A 38 3.22 -13.59 -9.89
CA LYS A 38 2.70 -14.95 -9.76
C LYS A 38 1.28 -14.96 -9.18
N TYR A 39 1.03 -14.10 -8.19
CA TYR A 39 -0.32 -13.93 -7.65
C TYR A 39 -1.29 -13.37 -8.69
N ILE A 40 -0.95 -12.25 -9.32
CA ILE A 40 -1.82 -11.58 -10.30
C ILE A 40 -2.13 -12.52 -11.48
N ASP A 41 -1.14 -13.30 -11.93
CA ASP A 41 -1.28 -14.31 -12.97
C ASP A 41 -2.24 -15.44 -12.55
N SER A 42 -2.20 -15.84 -11.27
CA SER A 42 -3.13 -16.84 -10.71
C SER A 42 -4.61 -16.39 -10.71
N LEU A 43 -4.88 -15.08 -10.84
CA LEU A 43 -6.24 -14.55 -10.90
C LEU A 43 -6.91 -14.71 -12.27
N ASP A 44 -6.15 -15.11 -13.30
CA ASP A 44 -6.62 -15.32 -14.69
C ASP A 44 -7.42 -14.13 -15.25
N PHE A 45 -6.90 -12.92 -15.02
CA PHE A 45 -7.55 -11.69 -15.46
C PHE A 45 -7.32 -11.46 -16.95
N ASN A 46 -8.41 -11.19 -17.68
CA ASN A 46 -8.31 -10.65 -19.03
C ASN A 46 -7.71 -9.23 -19.02
N LEU A 47 -7.24 -8.76 -20.18
CA LEU A 47 -6.60 -7.45 -20.34
C LEU A 47 -7.44 -6.30 -19.75
N ARG A 48 -8.76 -6.32 -19.94
CA ARG A 48 -9.64 -5.28 -19.42
C ARG A 48 -9.59 -5.20 -17.88
N ARG A 49 -9.59 -6.35 -17.19
CA ARG A 49 -9.48 -6.40 -15.73
C ARG A 49 -8.09 -6.00 -15.24
N LEU A 50 -7.03 -6.32 -15.99
CA LEU A 50 -5.67 -5.87 -15.69
C LEU A 50 -5.51 -4.36 -15.77
N LEU A 51 -6.14 -3.71 -16.78
CA LEU A 51 -6.13 -2.24 -16.89
C LEU A 51 -6.84 -1.58 -15.70
N ILE A 52 -7.99 -2.12 -15.27
CA ILE A 52 -8.71 -1.62 -14.09
C ILE A 52 -7.85 -1.80 -12.82
N LEU A 53 -7.17 -2.94 -12.67
CA LEU A 53 -6.26 -3.19 -11.55
C LEU A 53 -5.09 -2.19 -11.57
N GLN A 54 -4.53 -1.92 -12.74
CA GLN A 54 -3.46 -0.94 -12.91
C GLN A 54 -3.92 0.46 -12.46
N GLU A 55 -5.09 0.92 -12.91
CA GLU A 55 -5.65 2.22 -12.51
C GLU A 55 -5.85 2.31 -10.99
N ALA A 56 -6.45 1.28 -10.37
CA ALA A 56 -6.68 1.25 -8.94
C ALA A 56 -5.37 1.28 -8.13
N VAL A 57 -4.35 0.50 -8.55
CA VAL A 57 -3.03 0.50 -7.89
C VAL A 57 -2.33 1.85 -8.09
N SER A 58 -2.40 2.45 -9.28
CA SER A 58 -1.84 3.77 -9.54
C SER A 58 -2.46 4.84 -8.63
N GLU A 59 -3.78 4.85 -8.48
CA GLU A 59 -4.47 5.80 -7.60
C GLU A 59 -4.04 5.65 -6.14
N LEU A 60 -3.93 4.42 -5.64
CA LEU A 60 -3.43 4.14 -4.29
C LEU A 60 -2.00 4.64 -4.09
N VAL A 61 -1.11 4.39 -5.05
CA VAL A 61 0.29 4.83 -5.00
C VAL A 61 0.38 6.36 -4.97
N ASP A 62 -0.42 7.05 -5.78
CA ASP A 62 -0.40 8.51 -5.84
C ASP A 62 -0.96 9.14 -4.55
N ASN A 63 -1.98 8.51 -3.95
CA ASN A 63 -2.48 8.88 -2.63
C ASN A 63 -1.39 8.76 -1.55
N GLU A 64 -0.71 7.62 -1.47
CA GLU A 64 0.37 7.39 -0.51
C GLU A 64 1.52 8.38 -0.67
N LYS A 65 1.97 8.62 -1.91
CA LYS A 65 3.01 9.64 -2.19
C LYS A 65 2.62 11.02 -1.70
N ARG A 66 1.37 11.43 -1.93
CA ARG A 66 0.86 12.72 -1.46
C ARG A 66 0.85 12.81 0.05
N LEU A 67 0.44 11.74 0.75
CA LEU A 67 0.47 11.69 2.21
C LEU A 67 1.90 11.80 2.75
N LEU A 68 2.85 11.08 2.16
CA LEU A 68 4.27 11.18 2.53
C LEU A 68 4.81 12.59 2.32
N ALA A 69 4.56 13.21 1.16
CA ALA A 69 4.99 14.57 0.88
C ALA A 69 4.37 15.60 1.85
N GLN A 70 3.11 15.41 2.23
CA GLN A 70 2.45 16.24 3.25
C GLN A 70 3.10 16.07 4.62
N GLN A 71 3.40 14.84 5.04
CA GLN A 71 4.07 14.57 6.31
C GLN A 71 5.47 15.19 6.33
N GLU A 72 6.27 15.02 5.28
CA GLU A 72 7.60 15.62 5.13
C GLU A 72 7.54 17.14 5.20
N SER A 73 6.56 17.75 4.51
CA SER A 73 6.34 19.19 4.54
C SER A 73 6.03 19.66 5.97
N ILE A 74 5.11 19.01 6.67
CA ILE A 74 4.76 19.34 8.06
C ILE A 74 6.00 19.24 8.97
N GLN A 75 6.80 18.18 8.84
CA GLN A 75 8.02 18.03 9.65
C GLN A 75 9.02 19.14 9.35
N THR A 76 9.21 19.47 8.07
CA THR A 76 10.08 20.58 7.66
C THR A 76 9.61 21.91 8.25
N TYR A 77 8.30 22.20 8.21
CA TYR A 77 7.74 23.40 8.82
C TYR A 77 7.94 23.43 10.34
N LYS A 78 7.71 22.31 11.04
CA LYS A 78 7.99 22.19 12.48
C LYS A 78 9.45 22.50 12.79
N THR A 79 10.39 21.93 12.05
CA THR A 79 11.82 22.22 12.23
C THR A 79 12.14 23.69 12.00
N LYS A 80 11.57 24.32 10.96
CA LYS A 80 11.75 25.76 10.70
C LYS A 80 11.21 26.63 11.83
N ILE A 81 9.99 26.35 12.31
CA ILE A 81 9.38 27.06 13.46
C ILE A 81 10.27 26.91 14.70
N ILE A 82 10.82 25.71 14.93
CA ILE A 82 11.71 25.48 16.06
C ILE A 82 12.98 26.33 15.97
N ASN A 83 13.59 26.37 14.79
CA ASN A 83 14.80 27.14 14.56
C ASN A 83 14.53 28.65 14.71
N LEU A 84 13.40 29.15 14.22
CA LEU A 84 13.00 30.55 14.36
C LEU A 84 12.74 30.92 15.82
N SER A 85 11.99 30.08 16.55
CA SER A 85 11.73 30.29 17.98
C SER A 85 13.03 30.42 18.76
N ARG A 86 14.02 29.57 18.48
CA ARG A 86 15.36 29.65 19.09
C ARG A 86 16.13 30.90 18.65
N GLN A 87 16.08 31.24 17.37
CA GLN A 87 16.82 32.39 16.81
C GLN A 87 16.35 33.72 17.41
N PHE A 88 15.04 33.88 17.56
CA PHE A 88 14.43 35.12 18.04
C PHE A 88 14.10 35.10 19.53
N ASN A 89 14.36 33.98 20.22
CA ASN A 89 14.07 33.77 21.64
C ASN A 89 12.60 34.07 21.99
N ILE A 90 11.69 33.60 21.14
CA ILE A 90 10.23 33.72 21.29
C ILE A 90 9.58 32.34 21.29
N SER A 91 8.34 32.21 21.77
CA SER A 91 7.66 30.92 21.81
C SER A 91 7.28 30.42 20.40
N TYR A 92 7.01 29.12 20.26
CA TYR A 92 6.53 28.55 19.00
C TYR A 92 5.22 29.21 18.54
N ASP A 93 4.32 29.52 19.49
CA ASP A 93 3.04 30.14 19.20
C ASP A 93 3.20 31.58 18.71
N ASP A 94 4.17 32.33 19.25
CA ASP A 94 4.49 33.68 18.79
C ASP A 94 4.99 33.67 17.34
N VAL A 95 5.88 32.72 16.98
CA VAL A 95 6.34 32.55 15.59
C VAL A 95 5.15 32.32 14.66
N ILE A 96 4.24 31.42 15.03
CA ILE A 96 3.07 31.09 14.21
C ILE A 96 2.13 32.30 14.10
N GLN A 97 1.87 33.03 15.19
CA GLN A 97 1.02 34.22 15.15
C GLN A 97 1.60 35.31 14.24
N ILE A 98 2.90 35.58 14.34
CA ILE A 98 3.58 36.57 13.49
C ILE A 98 3.46 36.16 12.01
N MET A 99 3.70 34.88 11.70
CA MET A 99 3.56 34.38 10.32
C MET A 99 2.12 34.52 9.78
N ARG A 100 1.09 34.23 10.60
CA ARG A 100 -0.32 34.38 10.19
C ARG A 100 -0.71 35.84 9.95
N GLN A 101 -0.18 36.77 10.75
CA GLN A 101 -0.42 38.20 10.57
C GLN A 101 0.15 38.72 9.25
N GLN A 102 1.28 38.17 8.78
CA GLN A 102 1.90 38.55 7.51
C GLN A 102 1.16 38.00 6.28
N GLU A 103 0.46 36.87 6.40
CA GLU A 103 -0.33 36.31 5.29
C GLU A 103 -1.66 37.08 5.07
N SER A 104 -2.10 37.85 6.06
CA SER A 104 -3.36 38.61 6.04
C SER A 104 -3.18 40.09 5.70
N ALA A 105 -1.96 40.52 5.37
CA ALA A 105 -1.56 41.89 5.04
C ALA A 105 -1.16 42.00 3.57
#